data_AF-A0A4Y2AHA3-F1
#
_entry.id   AF-A0A4Y2AHA3-F1
#
_cell.length_a   1.000
_cell.length_b   1.000
_cell.length_c   1.000
_cell.angle_alpha   90.00
_cell.angle_beta   90.00
_cell.angle_gamma   90.00
#
_symmetry.space_group_name_H-M   'P 1'
#
loop_
_entity.id
_entity.type
_entity.pdbx_description
1 polymer ?
#
loop_
_entity_poly.entity_id
_entity_poly.type
_entity_poly.pdbx_seq_one_letter_code
_entity_poly.pdbx_strand_id
1 'polypeptide(L)'
;MPRVYKRKLEAGKYMHYSPETLEACLNTISPRECTIKDAEAETPKQTFCYKRKQLHVRKLGRPLIFSNEEEKAVASGIVHLSEFGFGVE
;
A
#
# COMPACT_ATOMS: atom_id res chain seq x y z
N MET A 1 15.58 11.08 3.45
CA MET A 1 16.07 9.78 3.98
C MET A 1 14.90 8.79 4.06
N PRO A 2 14.97 7.63 3.39
CA PRO A 2 13.92 6.62 3.53
C PRO A 2 13.94 6.09 4.96
N ARG A 3 12.79 6.18 5.66
CA ARG A 3 12.62 5.59 6.99
C ARG A 3 12.60 4.07 6.83
N VAL A 4 13.74 3.42 7.03
CA VAL A 4 13.83 1.96 7.12
C VAL A 4 13.19 1.53 8.44
N TYR A 5 11.92 1.15 8.40
CA TYR A 5 11.17 0.71 9.57
C TYR A 5 11.64 -0.68 9.99
N LYS A 6 12.36 -0.77 11.12
CA LYS A 6 12.74 -2.06 11.74
C LYS A 6 11.61 -2.52 12.67
N ARG A 7 11.02 -3.68 12.39
CA ARG A 7 9.98 -4.29 13.26
C ARG A 7 10.61 -4.90 14.51
N LYS A 8 9.90 -4.80 15.65
CA LYS A 8 10.26 -5.55 16.87
C LYS A 8 10.13 -7.05 16.62
N LEU A 9 11.01 -7.87 17.20
CA LEU A 9 11.05 -9.33 17.03
C LEU A 9 9.74 -10.04 17.44
N GLU A 10 8.97 -9.43 18.33
CA GLU A 10 7.66 -9.93 18.79
C GLU A 10 6.46 -9.23 18.13
N ALA A 11 6.71 -8.33 17.16
CA ALA A 11 5.63 -7.77 16.38
C ALA A 11 5.00 -8.92 15.59
N GLY A 12 3.74 -9.26 15.91
CA GLY A 12 2.99 -10.34 15.27
C GLY A 12 3.11 -10.31 13.75
N LYS A 13 3.08 -11.49 13.12
CA LYS A 13 3.22 -11.61 11.67
C LYS A 13 2.18 -10.70 11.00
N TYR A 14 2.66 -9.71 10.27
CA TYR A 14 1.79 -8.83 9.50
C TYR A 14 1.21 -9.67 8.36
N MET A 15 -0.07 -9.99 8.49
CA MET A 15 -0.82 -10.98 7.69
C MET A 15 -0.55 -12.42 8.14
N HIS A 16 -1.57 -13.02 8.77
CA HIS A 16 -1.64 -14.44 9.08
C HIS A 16 -2.36 -15.24 7.99
N TYR A 17 -2.59 -14.65 6.81
CA TYR A 17 -3.29 -15.25 5.67
C TYR A 17 -2.44 -15.08 4.40
N SER A 18 -2.52 -16.05 3.49
CA SER A 18 -1.85 -15.95 2.19
C SER A 18 -2.68 -15.07 1.24
N PRO A 19 -2.08 -14.49 0.18
CA PRO A 19 -2.85 -13.79 -0.84
C PRO A 19 -3.86 -14.72 -1.53
N GLU A 20 -3.48 -15.99 -1.74
CA GLU A 20 -4.33 -17.01 -2.36
C GLU A 20 -5.58 -17.32 -1.52
N THR A 21 -5.44 -17.49 -0.21
CA THR A 21 -6.59 -17.73 0.69
C THR A 21 -7.51 -16.51 0.73
N LEU A 22 -6.94 -15.32 0.67
CA LEU A 22 -7.71 -14.08 0.61
C LEU A 22 -8.52 -13.94 -0.69
N GLU A 23 -7.93 -14.29 -1.83
CA GLU A 23 -8.62 -14.28 -3.13
C GLU A 23 -9.72 -15.35 -3.18
N ALA A 24 -9.45 -16.56 -2.69
CA ALA A 24 -10.45 -17.61 -2.57
C ALA A 24 -11.64 -17.14 -1.71
N CYS A 25 -11.39 -16.53 -0.54
CA CYS A 25 -12.43 -15.96 0.31
C CYS A 25 -13.24 -14.84 -0.37
N LEU A 26 -12.58 -13.97 -1.15
CA LEU A 26 -13.27 -12.91 -1.91
C LEU A 26 -14.19 -13.48 -2.99
N ASN A 27 -13.74 -14.56 -3.65
CA ASN A 27 -14.47 -15.21 -4.72
C ASN A 27 -15.64 -16.07 -4.24
N THR A 28 -15.58 -16.69 -3.06
CA THR A 28 -16.69 -17.50 -2.51
C THR A 28 -17.80 -16.66 -1.88
N ILE A 29 -17.48 -15.46 -1.40
CA ILE A 29 -18.48 -14.56 -0.80
C ILE A 29 -19.29 -13.82 -1.88
N SER A 30 -18.75 -13.57 -3.07
CA SER A 30 -19.50 -12.90 -4.14
C SER A 30 -20.71 -13.69 -4.67
N PRO A 31 -20.64 -15.02 -4.88
CA PRO A 31 -21.78 -15.85 -5.23
C PRO A 31 -22.66 -16.25 -4.03
N ARG A 32 -22.38 -15.78 -2.81
CA ARG A 32 -23.00 -16.22 -1.53
C ARG A 32 -22.79 -17.70 -1.18
N GLU A 33 -21.74 -18.32 -1.72
CA GLU A 33 -21.39 -19.72 -1.40
C GLU A 33 -20.86 -19.85 0.04
N CYS A 34 -20.29 -18.78 0.60
CA CYS A 34 -19.85 -18.73 2.00
C CYS A 34 -20.29 -17.43 2.68
N THR A 35 -20.52 -17.48 4.00
CA THR A 35 -20.79 -16.27 4.78
C THR A 35 -19.49 -15.62 5.27
N ILE A 36 -19.57 -14.34 5.65
CA ILE A 36 -18.43 -13.62 6.21
C ILE A 36 -17.92 -14.29 7.51
N LYS A 37 -18.80 -14.96 8.26
CA LYS A 37 -18.41 -15.71 9.47
C LYS A 37 -17.55 -16.93 9.13
N ASP A 38 -17.82 -17.59 8.02
CA ASP A 38 -17.06 -18.77 7.60
C ASP A 38 -15.65 -18.37 7.15
N ALA A 39 -15.52 -17.26 6.42
CA ALA A 39 -14.24 -16.71 5.99
C ALA A 39 -13.41 -16.08 7.13
N GLU A 40 -14.03 -15.75 8.28
CA GLU A 40 -13.35 -15.15 9.44
C GLU A 40 -12.34 -16.10 10.10
N ALA A 41 -12.52 -17.42 9.91
CA ALA A 41 -11.59 -18.44 10.40
C ALA A 41 -10.20 -18.32 9.75
N GLU A 42 -10.13 -17.90 8.49
CA GLU A 42 -8.88 -17.81 7.72
C GLU A 42 -8.36 -16.37 7.64
N THR A 43 -9.26 -15.40 7.50
CA THR A 43 -8.91 -13.99 7.28
C THR A 43 -9.74 -13.09 8.17
N PRO A 44 -9.14 -12.13 8.91
CA PRO A 44 -9.91 -11.22 9.75
C PRO A 44 -10.99 -10.49 8.95
N LYS A 45 -12.21 -10.47 9.46
CA LYS A 45 -13.39 -9.84 8.83
C LYS A 45 -13.12 -8.42 8.33
N GLN A 46 -12.37 -7.64 9.10
CA GLN A 46 -12.02 -6.26 8.76
C GLN A 46 -11.17 -6.17 7.49
N THR A 47 -10.20 -7.09 7.32
CA THR A 47 -9.38 -7.21 6.10
C THR A 47 -10.27 -7.46 4.88
N PHE A 48 -11.17 -8.45 4.98
CA PHE A 48 -12.10 -8.79 3.92
C PHE A 48 -12.96 -7.59 3.54
N CYS A 49 -13.58 -6.92 4.52
CA CYS A 49 -14.41 -5.74 4.29
C CYS A 49 -13.65 -4.61 3.61
N TYR A 50 -12.41 -4.34 4.02
CA TYR A 50 -11.60 -3.29 3.42
C TYR A 50 -11.12 -3.62 2.00
N LYS A 51 -10.77 -4.88 1.73
CA LYS A 51 -10.39 -5.34 0.38
C LYS A 51 -11.60 -5.33 -0.56
N ARG A 52 -12.76 -5.83 -0.12
CA ARG A 52 -14.02 -5.79 -0.88
C ARG A 52 -14.47 -4.35 -1.19
N LYS A 53 -14.32 -3.42 -0.24
CA LYS A 53 -14.62 -1.98 -0.46
C LYS A 53 -13.51 -1.24 -1.22
N GLN A 54 -12.46 -1.93 -1.66
CA GLN A 54 -11.27 -1.37 -2.30
C GLN A 54 -10.56 -0.27 -1.50
N LEU A 55 -10.78 -0.19 -0.18
CA LEU A 55 -10.19 0.83 0.69
C LEU A 55 -8.68 0.64 0.83
N HIS A 56 -8.22 -0.61 0.78
CA HIS A 56 -6.79 -0.98 0.77
C HIS A 56 -6.16 -1.06 -0.62
N VAL A 57 -6.88 -0.71 -1.69
CA VAL A 57 -6.34 -0.64 -3.06
C VAL A 57 -5.81 0.77 -3.34
N ARG A 58 -6.20 1.75 -2.52
CA ARG A 58 -5.66 3.11 -2.61
C ARG A 58 -4.16 3.08 -2.31
N LYS A 59 -3.36 3.70 -3.17
CA LYS A 59 -1.91 3.85 -2.98
C LYS A 59 -1.65 4.36 -1.56
N LEU A 60 -0.79 3.66 -0.83
CA LEU A 60 -0.35 4.08 0.49
C LEU A 60 0.39 5.41 0.35
N GLY A 61 -0.22 6.51 0.77
CA GLY A 61 0.35 7.85 0.65
C GLY A 61 -0.69 8.95 0.76
N ARG A 62 -0.22 10.19 0.96
CA ARG A 62 -1.07 11.38 0.76
C ARG A 62 -1.32 11.54 -0.75
N PRO A 63 -2.45 12.15 -1.17
CA PRO A 63 -2.63 12.56 -2.56
C PRO A 63 -1.41 13.38 -3.01
N LEU A 64 -0.95 13.11 -4.23
CA LEU A 64 0.13 13.88 -4.86
C LEU A 64 -0.32 15.34 -4.92
N ILE A 65 0.50 16.24 -4.35
CA ILE A 65 0.25 17.69 -4.39
C ILE A 65 0.54 18.23 -5.80
N PHE A 66 1.49 17.61 -6.49
CA PHE A 66 1.91 17.97 -7.83
C PHE A 66 1.42 16.95 -8.87
N SER A 67 1.24 17.40 -10.10
CA SER A 67 1.05 16.51 -11.23
C SER A 67 2.35 15.77 -11.58
N ASN A 68 2.24 14.65 -12.31
CA ASN A 68 3.43 13.90 -12.74
C ASN A 68 4.39 14.74 -13.59
N GLU A 69 3.87 15.73 -14.33
CA GLU A 69 4.68 16.62 -15.15
C GLU A 69 5.45 17.62 -14.29
N GLU A 70 4.78 18.20 -13.28
CA GLU A 70 5.39 19.11 -12.31
C GLU A 70 6.50 18.41 -11.50
N GLU A 71 6.26 17.19 -11.02
CA GLU A 71 7.29 16.43 -10.29
C GLU A 71 8.52 16.15 -11.16
N LYS A 72 8.32 15.81 -12.45
CA LYS A 72 9.41 15.61 -13.40
C LYS A 72 10.19 16.90 -13.66
N ALA A 73 9.50 18.02 -13.82
CA ALA A 73 10.13 19.32 -14.03
C ALA A 73 11.01 19.70 -12.82
N VAL A 74 10.47 19.58 -11.60
CA VAL A 74 11.22 19.85 -10.36
C VAL A 74 12.43 18.91 -10.23
N ALA A 75 12.24 17.61 -10.44
CA ALA A 75 13.33 16.63 -10.37
C ALA A 75 14.44 16.95 -11.39
N SER A 76 14.07 17.26 -12.63
CA SER A 76 15.03 17.64 -13.66
C SER A 76 15.79 18.92 -13.31
N GLY A 77 15.10 19.93 -12.75
CA GLY A 77 15.72 21.17 -12.31
C GLY A 77 16.73 20.96 -11.19
N ILE A 78 16.42 20.11 -10.21
CA ILE A 78 17.35 19.77 -9.12
C ILE A 78 18.62 19.09 -9.67
N VAL A 79 18.47 18.16 -10.62
CA VAL A 79 19.61 17.50 -11.26
C VAL A 79 20.48 18.52 -11.99
N HIS A 80 19.88 19.38 -12.82
CA HIS A 80 20.63 20.43 -13.52
C HIS A 80 21.35 21.37 -12.55
N LEU A 81 20.69 21.80 -11.47
CA LEU A 81 21.32 22.65 -10.45
C LEU A 81 22.48 21.95 -9.73
N SER A 82 22.40 20.63 -9.55
CA SER A 82 23.49 19.86 -8.95
C SER A 82 24.71 19.71 -9.87
N GLU A 83 24.49 19.66 -11.19
CA GLU A 83 25.55 19.54 -12.20
C GLU A 83 26.31 20.86 -12.40
N PHE A 84 25.61 21.99 -12.37
CA PHE A 84 26.23 23.31 -12.54
C PHE A 84 26.97 23.81 -11.29
N GLY A 85 26.74 23.17 -10.14
CA GLY A 85 27.27 23.59 -8.85
C GLY A 85 26.59 24.87 -8.37
N PHE A 86 26.15 24.89 -7.11
CA PHE A 86 25.85 26.18 -6.47
C PHE A 86 27.18 26.91 -6.35
N GLY A 87 27.43 27.86 -7.26
CA GLY A 87 28.57 28.76 -7.17
C GLY A 87 28.52 29.45 -5.82
N VAL A 88 29.40 29.05 -4.91
CA VAL A 88 29.67 29.79 -3.68
C VAL A 88 30.67 30.87 -4.09
N GLU A 89 30.16 32.02 -4.51
CA GLU A 89 30.91 33.28 -4.46
C GLU A 89 30.72 33.95 -3.10
#